data_AF-A0A074L6I9-F1
#
_entry.id   AF-A0A074L6I9-F1
#
_cell.length_a   1.000
_cell.length_b   1.000
_cell.length_c   1.000
_cell.angle_alpha   90.00
_cell.angle_beta   90.00
_cell.angle_gamma   90.00
#
_symmetry.space_group_name_H-M   'P 1'
#
loop_
_entity.id
_entity.type
_entity.pdbx_description
1 polymer ?
#
loop_
_entity_poly.entity_id
_entity_poly.type
_entity_poly.pdbx_seq_one_letter_code
_entity_poly.pdbx_strand_id
1 'polypeptide(L)'
;MTYSDSDLQGIYEVLMKVHFHLIWTDLTNAILFNDDHYVKFYGLKNILGSNICGVGNRGIGVLFEGDINTIFNWCIDKKPLAPLRLAKLVPIYGENNSNYSEWHPYAKKLIDDFGYIKQVLSGLNVNMGTFSWTGSLVPLLEDQKSLFLTMQNHENQLISEWAIGNLNSLEMQIKQEQK
;
A
#
# COMPACT_ATOMS: atom_id res chain seq x y z
N MET A 1 -27.83 -15.41 0.48
CA MET A 1 -27.22 -14.81 1.69
C MET A 1 -25.96 -14.13 1.22
N THR A 2 -25.96 -12.80 1.12
CA THR A 2 -24.81 -12.03 0.65
C THR A 2 -24.01 -11.66 1.90
N TYR A 3 -22.79 -12.17 2.04
CA TYR A 3 -21.90 -11.78 3.15
C TYR A 3 -21.51 -10.32 2.98
N SER A 4 -21.41 -9.58 4.09
CA SER A 4 -20.85 -8.23 4.05
C SER A 4 -19.32 -8.30 3.89
N ASP A 5 -18.71 -7.24 3.35
CA ASP A 5 -17.25 -7.14 3.27
C ASP A 5 -16.59 -7.31 4.65
N SER A 6 -17.27 -6.90 5.72
CA SER A 6 -16.80 -7.07 7.09
C SER A 6 -16.77 -8.54 7.54
N ASP A 7 -17.73 -9.35 7.11
CA ASP A 7 -17.77 -10.79 7.43
C ASP A 7 -16.64 -11.52 6.70
N LEU A 8 -16.43 -11.18 5.42
CA LEU A 8 -15.35 -11.75 4.62
C LEU A 8 -13.97 -11.36 5.19
N GLN A 9 -13.80 -10.12 5.63
CA GLN A 9 -12.59 -9.67 6.31
C GLN A 9 -12.30 -10.48 7.57
N GLY A 10 -13.28 -10.67 8.46
CA GLY A 10 -13.10 -11.47 9.68
C GLY A 10 -12.70 -12.93 9.40
N ILE A 11 -13.24 -13.53 8.34
CA ILE A 11 -12.84 -14.86 7.89
C ILE A 11 -11.37 -14.84 7.42
N TYR A 12 -10.99 -13.89 6.56
CA TYR A 12 -9.61 -13.79 6.08
C TYR A 12 -8.62 -13.47 7.21
N GLU A 13 -8.99 -12.72 8.24
CA GLU A 13 -8.13 -12.50 9.41
C GLU A 13 -7.78 -13.83 10.09
N VAL A 14 -8.75 -14.72 10.30
CA VAL A 14 -8.51 -16.05 10.87
C VAL A 14 -7.67 -16.90 9.92
N LEU A 15 -8.00 -16.91 8.62
CA LEU A 15 -7.27 -17.71 7.64
C LEU A 15 -5.81 -17.26 7.50
N MET A 16 -5.56 -15.95 7.47
CA MET A 16 -4.21 -15.40 7.38
C MET A 16 -3.40 -15.64 8.66
N LYS A 17 -4.02 -15.61 9.84
CA LYS A 17 -3.33 -15.86 11.11
C LYS A 17 -3.04 -17.33 11.37
N VAL A 18 -4.01 -18.21 11.09
CA VAL A 18 -3.98 -19.61 11.54
C VAL A 18 -3.68 -20.58 10.40
N HIS A 19 -4.07 -20.24 9.17
CA HIS A 19 -4.05 -21.15 8.02
C HIS A 19 -3.27 -20.59 6.83
N PHE A 20 -2.36 -19.63 7.06
CA PHE A 20 -1.64 -18.90 6.03
C PHE A 20 -1.10 -19.80 4.92
N HIS A 21 -0.26 -20.79 5.26
CA HIS A 21 0.39 -21.65 4.27
C HIS A 21 -0.60 -22.55 3.51
N LEU A 22 -1.77 -22.84 4.08
CA LEU A 22 -2.80 -23.63 3.40
C LEU A 22 -3.50 -22.82 2.31
N ILE A 23 -3.76 -21.53 2.55
CA ILE A 23 -4.51 -20.69 1.62
C ILE A 23 -3.61 -19.84 0.70
N TRP A 24 -2.32 -19.74 1.00
CA TRP A 24 -1.41 -18.77 0.34
C TRP A 24 -1.35 -18.94 -1.18
N THR A 25 -1.24 -20.19 -1.65
CA THR A 25 -1.17 -20.48 -3.09
C THR A 25 -2.44 -20.04 -3.82
N ASP A 26 -3.61 -20.37 -3.29
CA ASP A 26 -4.89 -19.99 -3.88
C ASP A 26 -5.10 -18.48 -3.84
N LEU A 27 -4.73 -17.85 -2.71
CA LEU A 27 -4.84 -16.41 -2.52
C LEU A 27 -3.94 -15.64 -3.51
N THR A 28 -2.68 -16.06 -3.67
CA THR A 28 -1.75 -15.39 -4.58
C THR A 28 -2.15 -15.57 -6.03
N ASN A 29 -2.65 -16.75 -6.42
CA ASN A 29 -3.24 -16.97 -7.74
C ASN A 29 -4.41 -16.01 -7.97
N ALA A 30 -5.27 -15.81 -6.95
CA ALA A 30 -6.38 -14.86 -7.01
C ALA A 30 -5.93 -13.40 -7.16
N ILE A 31 -4.85 -13.01 -6.48
CA ILE A 31 -4.28 -11.66 -6.55
C ILE A 31 -3.62 -11.38 -7.92
N LEU A 32 -3.05 -12.39 -8.57
CA LEU A 32 -2.30 -12.25 -9.82
C LEU A 32 -3.17 -12.28 -11.10
N PHE A 33 -4.47 -12.56 -11.04
CA PHE A 33 -5.30 -12.63 -12.25
C PHE A 33 -5.28 -11.31 -13.06
N ASN A 34 -5.09 -11.42 -14.38
CA ASN A 34 -5.15 -10.31 -15.35
C ASN A 34 -6.25 -10.51 -16.41
N ASP A 35 -6.61 -9.38 -17.02
CA ASP A 35 -7.40 -9.15 -18.24
C ASP A 35 -8.95 -9.20 -18.18
N ASP A 36 -9.60 -10.09 -17.42
CA ASP A 36 -11.08 -10.08 -17.26
C ASP A 36 -11.58 -9.93 -15.81
N HIS A 37 -10.64 -9.80 -14.87
CA HIS A 37 -10.91 -9.94 -13.43
C HIS A 37 -10.36 -8.80 -12.58
N TYR A 38 -10.11 -7.63 -13.18
CA TYR A 38 -9.65 -6.44 -12.46
C TYR A 38 -10.59 -6.05 -11.30
N VAL A 39 -11.90 -6.27 -11.46
CA VAL A 39 -12.91 -6.12 -10.40
C VAL A 39 -12.68 -7.08 -9.22
N LYS A 40 -12.25 -8.33 -9.49
CA LYS A 40 -11.94 -9.31 -8.42
C LYS A 40 -10.75 -8.84 -7.59
N PHE A 41 -9.70 -8.31 -8.24
CA PHE A 41 -8.57 -7.74 -7.53
C PHE A 41 -8.99 -6.58 -6.63
N TYR A 42 -9.87 -5.69 -7.06
CA TYR A 42 -10.35 -4.61 -6.20
C TYR A 42 -11.18 -5.10 -5.03
N GLY A 43 -12.03 -6.11 -5.22
CA GLY A 43 -12.74 -6.75 -4.12
C GLY A 43 -11.76 -7.33 -3.09
N LEU A 44 -10.74 -8.05 -3.56
CA LEU A 44 -9.68 -8.56 -2.70
C LEU A 44 -8.86 -7.44 -2.06
N LYS A 45 -8.60 -6.34 -2.77
CA LYS A 45 -7.92 -5.17 -2.20
C LYS A 45 -8.68 -4.60 -1.01
N ASN A 46 -10.00 -4.46 -1.13
CA ASN A 46 -10.83 -3.92 -0.05
C ASN A 46 -10.89 -4.86 1.16
N ILE A 47 -10.74 -6.17 0.95
CA ILE A 47 -10.75 -7.17 2.03
C ILE A 47 -9.37 -7.29 2.67
N LEU A 48 -8.30 -7.32 1.87
CA LEU A 48 -6.96 -7.73 2.30
C LEU A 48 -6.01 -6.57 2.58
N GLY A 49 -6.19 -5.44 1.88
CA GLY A 49 -5.28 -4.32 1.92
C GLY A 49 -5.37 -3.51 3.22
N SER A 50 -4.33 -2.73 3.49
CA SER A 50 -4.37 -1.70 4.51
C SER A 50 -5.35 -0.60 4.10
N ASN A 51 -6.22 -0.18 5.03
CA ASN A 51 -7.02 1.02 4.82
C ASN A 51 -6.24 2.26 5.26
N ILE A 52 -6.15 3.23 4.37
CA ILE A 52 -5.66 4.58 4.68
C ILE A 52 -6.91 5.40 5.01
N CYS A 53 -6.93 6.04 6.19
CA CYS A 53 -8.11 6.56 6.91
C CYS A 53 -8.95 5.50 7.62
N GLY A 54 -8.89 5.56 8.96
CA GLY A 54 -9.61 4.69 9.88
C GLY A 54 -11.12 4.88 9.84
N VAL A 55 -11.80 3.99 9.13
CA VAL A 55 -13.08 3.44 9.59
C VAL A 55 -12.87 1.92 9.67
N GLY A 56 -12.69 1.43 10.89
CA GLY A 56 -12.23 0.06 11.18
C GLY A 56 -10.78 0.05 11.64
N ASN A 57 -10.53 -0.56 12.81
CA ASN A 57 -9.27 -0.57 13.54
C ASN A 57 -8.22 -1.51 12.89
N ARG A 58 -7.91 -1.30 11.60
CA ARG A 58 -7.28 -2.33 10.75
C ARG A 58 -5.87 -2.00 10.29
N GLY A 59 -5.29 -0.92 10.80
CA GLY A 59 -3.86 -0.61 10.79
C GLY A 59 -3.07 -1.05 9.54
N ILE A 60 -2.51 -2.26 9.60
CA ILE A 60 -1.61 -2.85 8.60
C ILE A 60 -2.29 -3.62 7.46
N GLY A 61 -3.58 -3.95 7.55
CA GLY A 61 -4.31 -4.77 6.57
C GLY A 61 -4.22 -6.28 6.80
N VAL A 62 -5.29 -7.00 6.45
CA VAL A 62 -5.46 -8.45 6.74
C VAL A 62 -4.39 -9.32 6.09
N LEU A 63 -3.88 -8.93 4.92
CA LEU A 63 -2.81 -9.66 4.24
C LEU A 63 -1.55 -9.79 5.12
N PHE A 64 -1.26 -8.77 5.93
CA PHE A 64 -0.03 -8.65 6.70
C PHE A 64 -0.08 -9.31 8.07
N GLU A 65 -1.19 -9.99 8.37
CA GLU A 65 -1.32 -10.91 9.51
C GLU A 65 -0.70 -12.29 9.22
N GLY A 66 -0.36 -12.55 7.95
CA GLY A 66 0.36 -13.75 7.52
C GLY A 66 1.89 -13.63 7.65
N ASP A 67 2.63 -14.63 7.15
CA ASP A 67 4.09 -14.61 7.19
C ASP A 67 4.66 -13.61 6.18
N ILE A 68 5.21 -12.51 6.71
CA ILE A 68 5.79 -11.43 5.94
C ILE A 68 6.95 -11.89 5.05
N ASN A 69 7.74 -12.87 5.47
CA ASN A 69 8.87 -13.36 4.68
C ASN A 69 8.37 -14.07 3.44
N THR A 70 7.36 -14.93 3.58
CA THR A 70 6.70 -15.59 2.44
C THR A 70 6.08 -14.57 1.49
N ILE A 71 5.45 -13.50 1.98
CA ILE A 71 4.85 -12.44 1.15
C ILE A 71 5.92 -11.71 0.32
N PHE A 72 7.06 -11.36 0.92
CA PHE A 72 8.15 -10.70 0.19
C PHE A 72 8.89 -11.65 -0.76
N ASN A 73 9.10 -12.91 -0.38
CA ASN A 73 9.66 -13.93 -1.29
C ASN A 73 8.78 -14.14 -2.52
N TRP A 74 7.46 -14.16 -2.35
CA TRP A 74 6.52 -14.20 -3.47
C TRP A 74 6.67 -12.99 -4.41
N CYS A 75 6.94 -11.80 -3.88
CA CYS A 75 7.25 -10.63 -4.71
C CYS A 75 8.52 -10.81 -5.53
N ILE A 76 9.53 -11.50 -4.98
CA ILE A 76 10.77 -11.84 -5.70
C ILE A 76 10.47 -12.82 -6.84
N ASP A 77 9.66 -13.84 -6.58
CA ASP A 77 9.39 -14.94 -7.53
C ASP A 77 8.47 -14.54 -8.68
N LYS A 78 7.55 -13.60 -8.43
CA LYS A 78 6.48 -13.23 -9.37
C LYS A 78 6.58 -11.78 -9.87
N LYS A 79 7.81 -11.27 -9.99
CA LYS A 79 8.06 -9.97 -10.63
C LYS A 79 7.58 -9.96 -12.09
N PRO A 80 7.11 -8.82 -12.61
CA PRO A 80 6.89 -7.55 -11.91
C PRO A 80 5.51 -7.45 -11.23
N LEU A 81 4.65 -8.46 -11.40
CA LEU A 81 3.23 -8.34 -11.07
C LEU A 81 2.96 -8.40 -9.57
N ALA A 82 3.59 -9.33 -8.83
CA ALA A 82 3.40 -9.44 -7.39
C ALA A 82 3.78 -8.17 -6.60
N PRO A 83 4.98 -7.57 -6.77
CA PRO A 83 5.31 -6.35 -6.04
C PRO A 83 4.41 -5.17 -6.43
N LEU A 84 3.94 -5.10 -7.69
CA LEU A 84 2.93 -4.13 -8.11
C LEU A 84 1.60 -4.33 -7.38
N ARG A 85 1.15 -5.58 -7.22
CA ARG A 85 -0.09 -5.88 -6.48
C ARG A 85 0.08 -5.53 -5.00
N LEU A 86 1.22 -5.88 -4.40
CA LEU A 86 1.52 -5.57 -3.01
C LEU A 86 1.59 -4.06 -2.75
N ALA A 87 2.13 -3.27 -3.68
CA ALA A 87 2.18 -1.81 -3.59
C ALA A 87 0.80 -1.15 -3.39
N LYS A 88 -0.27 -1.80 -3.89
CA LYS A 88 -1.65 -1.33 -3.74
C LYS A 88 -2.35 -1.83 -2.48
N LEU A 89 -1.69 -2.70 -1.71
CA LEU A 89 -2.22 -3.37 -0.52
C LEU A 89 -1.48 -2.98 0.76
N VAL A 90 -0.20 -2.59 0.63
CA VAL A 90 0.71 -2.36 1.76
C VAL A 90 0.32 -1.13 2.59
N PRO A 91 0.44 -1.19 3.92
CA PRO A 91 0.37 0.03 4.73
C PRO A 91 1.49 0.97 4.31
N ILE A 92 1.15 2.25 4.16
CA ILE A 92 2.07 3.26 3.62
C ILE A 92 2.73 4.03 4.75
N TYR A 93 1.93 4.47 5.72
CA TYR A 93 2.34 5.41 6.75
C TYR A 93 2.67 4.69 8.06
N GLY A 94 3.53 5.32 8.85
CA GLY A 94 4.01 4.83 10.14
C GLY A 94 2.87 4.65 11.14
N GLU A 95 3.19 3.97 12.24
CA GLU A 95 2.24 3.68 13.32
C GLU A 95 0.92 3.05 12.81
N ASN A 96 1.02 2.10 11.88
CA ASN A 96 -0.15 1.44 11.27
C ASN A 96 -1.11 2.43 10.60
N ASN A 97 -0.56 3.34 9.79
CA ASN A 97 -1.26 4.40 9.08
C ASN A 97 -1.82 5.55 9.93
N SER A 98 -1.32 5.80 11.14
CA SER A 98 -1.64 7.00 11.92
C SER A 98 -0.58 8.11 11.85
N ASN A 99 0.66 7.80 11.49
CA ASN A 99 1.73 8.79 11.35
C ASN A 99 2.09 8.99 9.87
N TYR A 100 1.54 10.07 9.27
CA TYR A 100 1.70 10.40 7.86
C TYR A 100 3.09 10.94 7.47
N SER A 101 3.97 11.16 8.46
CA SER A 101 5.33 11.69 8.23
C SER A 101 6.41 10.62 8.16
N GLU A 102 6.07 9.36 8.47
CA GLU A 102 7.00 8.23 8.48
C GLU A 102 6.53 7.08 7.58
N TRP A 103 7.48 6.40 6.94
CA TRP A 103 7.16 5.22 6.13
C TRP A 103 6.84 4.04 7.03
N HIS A 104 5.78 3.30 6.72
CA HIS A 104 5.62 1.96 7.28
C HIS A 104 6.81 1.08 6.86
N PRO A 105 7.37 0.23 7.75
CA PRO A 105 8.51 -0.63 7.42
C PRO A 105 8.30 -1.48 6.16
N TYR A 106 7.09 -1.98 5.94
CA TYR A 106 6.75 -2.76 4.74
C TYR A 106 6.72 -1.93 3.46
N ALA A 107 6.18 -0.71 3.49
CA ALA A 107 6.27 0.19 2.34
C ALA A 107 7.72 0.57 2.05
N LYS A 108 8.50 0.90 3.09
CA LYS A 108 9.94 1.20 2.94
C LYS A 108 10.69 0.04 2.29
N LYS A 109 10.49 -1.18 2.80
CA LYS A 109 11.11 -2.38 2.23
C LYS A 109 10.70 -2.61 0.78
N LEU A 110 9.42 -2.41 0.43
CA LEU A 110 8.94 -2.56 -0.94
C LEU A 110 9.58 -1.54 -1.90
N ILE A 111 9.79 -0.30 -1.44
CA ILE A 111 10.47 0.75 -2.19
C ILE A 111 11.95 0.37 -2.39
N ASP A 112 12.64 -0.04 -1.34
CA ASP A 112 14.07 -0.34 -1.40
C ASP A 112 14.34 -1.57 -2.30
N ASP A 113 13.53 -2.62 -2.15
CA ASP A 113 13.74 -3.88 -2.87
C ASP A 113 13.20 -3.84 -4.31
N PHE A 114 12.17 -3.03 -4.60
CA PHE A 114 11.44 -3.08 -5.89
C PHE A 114 11.14 -1.72 -6.52
N GLY A 115 11.59 -0.61 -5.93
CA GLY A 115 11.34 0.74 -6.43
C GLY A 115 12.00 1.03 -7.79
N TYR A 116 12.93 0.19 -8.24
CA TYR A 116 13.44 0.22 -9.60
C TYR A 116 12.38 -0.19 -10.66
N ILE A 117 11.25 -0.78 -10.24
CA ILE A 117 10.11 -1.11 -11.09
C ILE A 117 9.10 0.05 -11.03
N LYS A 118 9.04 0.88 -12.08
CA LYS A 118 8.18 2.08 -12.13
C LYS A 118 6.71 1.81 -11.78
N GLN A 119 6.19 0.65 -12.16
CA GLN A 119 4.81 0.26 -11.84
C GLN A 119 4.58 0.09 -10.33
N VAL A 120 5.58 -0.37 -9.56
CA VAL A 120 5.51 -0.47 -8.10
C VAL A 120 5.35 0.91 -7.48
N LEU A 121 6.19 1.87 -7.89
CA LEU A 121 6.11 3.26 -7.45
C LEU A 121 4.78 3.92 -7.81
N SER A 122 4.26 3.66 -9.02
CA SER A 122 2.92 4.10 -9.42
C SER A 122 1.82 3.47 -8.57
N GLY A 123 1.95 2.18 -8.22
CA GLY A 123 1.03 1.48 -7.32
C GLY A 123 0.99 2.10 -5.93
N LEU A 124 2.14 2.50 -5.39
CA LEU A 124 2.26 3.19 -4.10
C LEU A 124 1.57 4.57 -4.14
N ASN A 125 1.77 5.36 -5.20
CA ASN A 125 1.07 6.64 -5.37
C ASN A 125 -0.45 6.47 -5.39
N VAL A 126 -0.95 5.45 -6.10
CA VAL A 126 -2.39 5.15 -6.12
C VAL A 126 -2.89 4.77 -4.72
N ASN A 127 -2.08 4.06 -3.94
CA ASN A 127 -2.43 3.70 -2.58
C ASN A 127 -2.44 4.93 -1.66
N MET A 128 -1.44 5.80 -1.73
CA MET A 128 -1.38 7.05 -0.95
C MET A 128 -2.60 7.95 -1.16
N GLY A 129 -3.15 8.00 -2.37
CA GLY A 129 -4.28 8.85 -2.73
C GLY A 129 -5.65 8.36 -2.21
N THR A 130 -5.73 7.22 -1.53
CA THR A 130 -7.00 6.71 -0.98
C THR A 130 -7.22 7.17 0.45
N PHE A 131 -7.54 8.45 0.67
CA PHE A 131 -7.91 8.97 1.99
C PHE A 131 -9.13 9.88 1.93
N SER A 132 -9.78 10.08 3.08
CA SER A 132 -10.83 11.07 3.28
C SER A 132 -10.38 12.03 4.37
N TRP A 133 -10.44 13.34 4.11
CA TRP A 133 -9.96 14.36 5.03
C TRP A 133 -11.03 15.40 5.29
N THR A 134 -11.11 15.87 6.53
CA THR A 134 -11.98 16.98 6.92
C THR A 134 -11.14 18.12 7.49
N GLY A 135 -11.48 19.35 7.12
CA GLY A 135 -10.66 20.53 7.45
C GLY A 135 -9.55 20.78 6.42
N SER A 136 -8.54 21.57 6.82
CA SER A 136 -7.45 21.94 5.91
C SER A 136 -6.60 20.72 5.57
N LEU A 137 -6.35 20.51 4.28
CA LEU A 137 -5.52 19.42 3.77
C LEU A 137 -4.02 19.68 3.98
N VAL A 138 -3.63 20.94 4.24
CA VAL A 138 -2.23 21.39 4.33
C VAL A 138 -1.39 20.56 5.32
N PRO A 139 -1.82 20.28 6.56
CA PRO A 139 -1.01 19.49 7.49
C PRO A 139 -0.67 18.09 6.97
N LEU A 140 -1.64 17.41 6.34
CA LEU A 140 -1.42 16.09 5.74
C LEU A 140 -0.40 16.16 4.59
N LEU A 141 -0.47 17.21 3.76
CA LEU A 141 0.47 17.38 2.65
C LEU A 141 1.89 17.66 3.12
N GLU A 142 2.07 18.40 4.22
CA GLU A 142 3.38 18.64 4.83
C GLU A 142 3.97 17.37 5.47
N ASP A 143 3.13 16.55 6.11
CA ASP A 143 3.54 15.23 6.61
C ASP A 143 3.98 14.33 5.43
N GLN A 144 3.17 14.25 4.38
CA GLN A 144 3.53 13.50 3.16
C GLN A 144 4.81 14.03 2.51
N LYS A 145 5.04 15.34 2.54
CA LYS A 145 6.28 15.94 2.04
C LYS A 145 7.49 15.42 2.81
N SER A 146 7.37 15.31 4.13
CA SER A 146 8.42 14.77 5.00
C SER A 146 8.83 13.34 4.61
N LEU A 147 7.89 12.49 4.19
CA LEU A 147 8.20 11.16 3.66
C LEU A 147 9.11 11.21 2.44
N PHE A 148 8.75 11.98 1.43
CA PHE A 148 9.48 12.02 0.17
C PHE A 148 10.84 12.71 0.32
N LEU A 149 11.00 13.62 1.28
CA LEU A 149 12.31 14.17 1.63
C LEU A 149 13.30 13.08 2.08
N THR A 150 12.84 12.02 2.74
CA THR A 150 13.70 10.89 3.12
C THR A 150 14.20 10.07 1.92
N MET A 151 13.57 10.22 0.75
CA MET A 151 13.84 9.43 -0.46
C MET A 151 14.49 10.23 -1.60
N GLN A 152 14.51 11.57 -1.50
CA GLN A 152 15.00 12.42 -2.60
C GLN A 152 16.45 12.16 -2.99
N ASN A 153 17.28 11.68 -2.06
CA ASN A 153 18.70 11.37 -2.28
C ASN A 153 18.97 9.86 -2.26
N HIS A 154 17.97 9.04 -2.59
CA HIS A 154 18.13 7.59 -2.63
C HIS A 154 19.17 7.18 -3.70
N GLU A 155 19.97 6.14 -3.41
CA GLU A 155 21.04 5.66 -4.31
C GLU A 155 20.52 5.22 -5.68
N ASN A 156 19.30 4.67 -5.69
CA ASN A 156 18.59 4.34 -6.91
C ASN A 156 17.95 5.59 -7.52
N GLN A 157 18.42 5.97 -8.71
CA GLN A 157 17.95 7.15 -9.42
C GLN A 157 16.43 7.15 -9.69
N LEU A 158 15.80 5.99 -9.96
CA LEU A 158 14.34 5.95 -10.20
C LEU A 158 13.54 6.28 -8.94
N ILE A 159 14.04 5.89 -7.76
CA ILE A 159 13.42 6.19 -6.48
C ILE A 159 13.61 7.67 -6.15
N SER A 160 14.82 8.20 -6.34
CA SER A 160 15.12 9.62 -6.16
C SER A 160 14.25 10.51 -7.06
N GLU A 161 14.17 10.21 -8.37
CA GLU A 161 13.35 10.94 -9.33
C GLU A 161 11.86 10.89 -8.97
N TRP A 162 11.36 9.72 -8.56
CA TRP A 162 9.99 9.58 -8.09
C TRP A 162 9.70 10.41 -6.85
N ALA A 163 10.62 10.43 -5.88
CA ALA A 163 10.47 11.23 -4.67
C ALA A 163 10.43 12.73 -5.00
N ILE A 164 11.36 13.22 -5.83
CA ILE A 164 11.40 14.61 -6.29
C ILE A 164 10.11 14.98 -7.04
N GLY A 165 9.60 14.10 -7.90
CA GLY A 165 8.34 14.29 -8.61
C GLY A 165 7.17 14.51 -7.65
N ASN A 166 7.02 13.66 -6.63
CA ASN A 166 5.98 13.80 -5.63
C ASN A 166 6.15 15.05 -4.75
N LEU A 167 7.38 15.41 -4.37
CA LEU A 167 7.67 16.65 -3.63
C LEU A 167 7.16 17.89 -4.40
N ASN A 168 7.47 17.97 -5.69
CA ASN A 168 7.01 19.08 -6.53
C ASN A 168 5.48 19.12 -6.61
N SER A 169 4.82 17.97 -6.74
CA SER A 169 3.35 17.88 -6.74
C SER A 169 2.74 18.35 -5.43
N LEU A 170 3.29 17.92 -4.29
CA LEU A 170 2.82 18.31 -2.96
C LEU A 170 2.99 19.81 -2.72
N GLU A 171 4.14 20.39 -3.09
CA GLU A 171 4.37 21.83 -2.98
C GLU A 171 3.38 22.67 -3.80
N MET A 172 3.02 22.17 -4.99
CA MET A 172 1.99 22.82 -5.81
C MET A 172 0.60 22.73 -5.15
N GLN A 173 0.25 21.58 -4.56
CA GLN A 173 -1.03 21.39 -3.87
C GLN A 173 -1.13 22.26 -2.60
N ILE A 174 -0.08 22.31 -1.78
CA ILE A 174 -0.04 23.15 -0.57
C ILE A 174 -0.27 24.63 -0.95
N LYS A 175 0.42 25.13 -1.98
CA LYS A 175 0.23 26.51 -2.47
C LYS A 175 -1.17 26.78 -3.02
N GLN A 176 -1.91 25.75 -3.45
CA GLN A 176 -3.29 25.90 -3.91
C GLN A 176 -4.27 25.94 -2.74
N GLU A 177 -4.08 25.09 -1.74
CA GLU A 177 -4.92 25.00 -0.53
C GLU A 177 -4.79 26.22 0.40
N GLN A 178 -3.69 26.96 0.32
CA GLN A 178 -3.42 28.16 1.12
C GLN A 178 -3.93 29.48 0.47
N LYS A 179 -4.49 29.42 -0.74
CA LYS A 179 -5.06 30.59 -1.43
C LYS A 179 -6.49 30.86 -0.99
#